data_AF-A0A4D8S1R8-F1
#
_entry.id   AF-A0A4D8S1R8-F1
#
_cell.length_a   1.000
_cell.length_b   1.000
_cell.length_c   1.000
_cell.angle_alpha   90.00
_cell.angle_beta   90.00
_cell.angle_gamma   90.00
#
_symmetry.space_group_name_H-M   'P 1'
#
loop_
_entity.id
_entity.type
_entity.pdbx_description
1 polymer ?
#
loop_
_entity_poly.entity_id
_entity_poly.type
_entity_poly.pdbx_seq_one_letter_code
_entity_poly.pdbx_strand_id
1 'polypeptide(L)'
;MVSPVVGAYIFYVVGMTVILSISFERAYHSGGLHFWILVLSSISTATFLVTFSLSLVSVAISIILVVIPVSLYNVGMRSQVTSVVALLTSELLMSLLYYVLLRGLGNAIVTLKVYGTDIPSISFAPLDVIYAVIELANSFMFFLMIFPEIIYFSIKNKDYFPLIVSSLALGGPNIASEMTHSILPLPYDPIREASVFIALLSLSLSIYISRGFITGKVTESRYMIFLASDFILSLAGIFYSTTLNEIPYGMATLVTLFMSFQNPRINISNRKLVILLCVPQYLWGMAIAYWFNLTNLAYLMGTATFLIYTGVMLADMSWKKMGRPGN
;
A
#
# COMPACT_ATOMS: atom_id res chain seq x y z
N MET A 1 -33.61 -3.66 1.25
CA MET A 1 -33.54 -4.19 -0.13
C MET A 1 -32.35 -3.53 -0.80
N VAL A 2 -31.38 -4.31 -1.30
CA VAL A 2 -30.24 -3.76 -2.06
C VAL A 2 -30.77 -3.23 -3.38
N SER A 3 -30.43 -1.99 -3.76
CA SER A 3 -30.88 -1.45 -5.05
C SER A 3 -30.28 -2.26 -6.21
N PRO A 4 -30.97 -2.42 -7.35
CA PRO A 4 -30.45 -3.18 -8.50
C PRO A 4 -29.08 -2.69 -8.99
N VAL A 5 -28.82 -1.38 -8.86
CA VAL A 5 -27.54 -0.74 -9.20
C VAL A 5 -26.43 -1.19 -8.23
N VAL A 6 -26.69 -1.22 -6.93
CA VAL A 6 -25.73 -1.69 -5.93
C VAL A 6 -25.46 -3.18 -6.10
N GLY A 7 -26.49 -3.99 -6.39
CA GLY A 7 -26.32 -5.41 -6.71
C GLY A 7 -25.42 -5.64 -7.93
N ALA A 8 -25.68 -4.92 -9.03
CA ALA A 8 -24.86 -5.00 -10.24
C ALA A 8 -23.42 -4.57 -10.00
N TYR A 9 -23.19 -3.52 -9.19
CA TYR A 9 -21.85 -3.08 -8.80
C TYR A 9 -21.11 -4.14 -7.99
N ILE A 10 -21.76 -4.80 -7.02
CA ILE A 10 -21.13 -5.89 -6.24
C ILE A 10 -20.73 -7.05 -7.16
N PHE A 11 -21.62 -7.47 -8.07
CA PHE A 11 -21.29 -8.52 -9.04
C PHE A 11 -20.13 -8.12 -9.95
N TYR A 12 -20.10 -6.86 -10.39
CA TYR A 12 -19.02 -6.32 -11.19
C TYR A 12 -17.68 -6.37 -10.45
N VAL A 13 -17.62 -5.83 -9.23
CA VAL A 13 -16.38 -5.82 -8.43
C VAL A 13 -15.89 -7.24 -8.17
N VAL A 14 -16.77 -8.14 -7.72
CA VAL A 14 -16.38 -9.54 -7.46
C VAL A 14 -15.88 -10.23 -8.74
N GLY A 15 -16.57 -10.04 -9.88
CA GLY A 15 -16.14 -10.60 -11.16
C GLY A 15 -14.80 -10.03 -11.62
N MET A 16 -14.60 -8.72 -11.50
CA MET A 16 -13.37 -8.04 -11.88
C MET A 16 -12.20 -8.44 -10.99
N THR A 17 -12.38 -8.54 -9.68
CA THR A 17 -11.36 -9.03 -8.73
C THR A 17 -10.87 -10.42 -9.12
N VAL A 18 -11.77 -11.33 -9.51
CA VAL A 18 -11.38 -12.68 -9.99
C VAL A 18 -10.57 -12.59 -11.30
N ILE A 19 -11.03 -11.79 -12.26
CA ILE A 19 -10.36 -11.63 -13.55
C ILE A 19 -8.98 -10.98 -13.37
N LEU A 20 -8.87 -9.93 -12.56
CA LEU A 20 -7.63 -9.23 -12.25
C LEU A 20 -6.66 -10.15 -11.52
N SER A 21 -7.10 -10.87 -10.49
CA SER A 21 -6.28 -11.84 -9.76
C SER A 21 -5.64 -12.89 -10.67
N ILE A 22 -6.43 -13.52 -11.55
CA ILE A 22 -5.94 -14.56 -12.46
C ILE A 22 -5.06 -13.98 -13.57
N SER A 23 -5.49 -12.85 -14.16
CA SER A 23 -4.73 -12.21 -15.25
C SER A 23 -3.40 -11.65 -14.75
N PHE A 24 -3.37 -11.04 -13.56
CA PHE A 24 -2.16 -10.53 -12.92
C PHE A 24 -1.16 -11.64 -12.67
N GLU A 25 -1.57 -12.73 -12.03
CA GLU A 25 -0.68 -13.85 -11.73
C GLU A 25 -0.02 -14.41 -12.99
N ARG A 26 -0.79 -14.60 -14.07
CA ARG A 26 -0.25 -15.10 -15.33
C ARG A 26 0.58 -14.06 -16.08
N ALA A 27 0.17 -12.80 -16.07
CA ALA A 27 0.87 -11.70 -16.73
C ALA A 27 2.24 -11.43 -16.08
N TYR A 28 2.30 -11.51 -14.75
CA TYR A 28 3.54 -11.34 -13.99
C TYR A 28 4.63 -12.31 -14.45
N HIS A 29 4.27 -13.58 -14.68
CA HIS A 29 5.22 -14.64 -15.09
C HIS A 29 5.50 -14.68 -16.59
N SER A 30 4.49 -14.50 -17.43
CA SER A 30 4.58 -14.81 -18.87
C SER A 30 4.34 -13.62 -19.80
N GLY A 31 3.84 -12.49 -19.28
CA GLY A 31 3.48 -11.33 -20.09
C GLY A 31 2.46 -11.66 -21.18
N GLY A 32 2.60 -11.03 -22.35
CA GLY A 32 1.83 -11.37 -23.55
C GLY A 32 0.33 -11.15 -23.40
N LEU A 33 -0.47 -12.14 -23.80
CA LEU A 33 -1.93 -12.05 -23.83
C LEU A 33 -2.53 -11.76 -22.45
N HIS A 34 -1.93 -12.28 -21.37
CA HIS A 34 -2.43 -12.05 -20.01
C HIS A 34 -2.27 -10.60 -19.57
N PHE A 35 -1.20 -9.94 -19.98
CA PHE A 35 -1.03 -8.49 -19.77
C PHE A 35 -2.14 -7.71 -20.47
N TRP A 36 -2.46 -8.06 -21.73
CA TRP A 36 -3.54 -7.40 -22.47
C TRP A 36 -4.92 -7.67 -21.90
N ILE A 37 -5.19 -8.86 -21.34
CA ILE A 37 -6.42 -9.11 -20.59
C ILE A 37 -6.53 -8.13 -19.41
N LEU A 38 -5.44 -7.94 -18.66
CA LEU A 38 -5.43 -7.03 -17.52
C LEU A 38 -5.67 -5.58 -17.96
N VAL A 39 -5.06 -5.14 -19.06
CA VAL A 39 -5.33 -3.81 -19.66
C VAL A 39 -6.78 -3.67 -20.14
N LEU A 40 -7.34 -4.71 -20.77
CA LEU A 40 -8.75 -4.71 -21.21
C LEU A 40 -9.70 -4.64 -20.02
N SER A 41 -9.37 -5.30 -18.91
CA SER A 41 -10.08 -5.14 -17.64
C SER A 41 -10.04 -3.69 -17.15
N SER A 42 -8.88 -3.01 -17.19
CA SER A 42 -8.78 -1.58 -16.87
C SER A 42 -9.63 -0.71 -17.80
N ILE A 43 -9.64 -1.00 -19.11
CA ILE A 43 -10.44 -0.28 -20.12
C ILE A 43 -11.94 -0.48 -19.86
N SER A 44 -12.36 -1.67 -19.45
CA SER A 44 -13.75 -1.93 -19.05
C SER A 44 -14.14 -1.04 -17.87
N THR A 45 -13.34 -0.99 -16.81
CA THR A 45 -13.56 -0.11 -15.67
C THR A 45 -13.58 1.36 -16.07
N ALA A 46 -12.65 1.79 -16.92
CA ALA A 46 -12.61 3.15 -17.47
C ALA A 46 -13.89 3.49 -18.25
N THR A 47 -14.41 2.54 -19.03
CA THR A 47 -15.65 2.73 -19.79
C THR A 47 -16.84 2.93 -18.85
N PHE A 48 -16.94 2.14 -17.77
CA PHE A 48 -17.93 2.36 -16.72
C PHE A 48 -17.75 3.72 -16.03
N LEU A 49 -16.52 4.10 -15.70
CA LEU A 49 -16.23 5.38 -15.07
C LEU A 49 -16.70 6.55 -15.94
N VAL A 50 -16.41 6.51 -17.25
CA VAL A 50 -16.83 7.55 -18.20
C VAL A 50 -18.34 7.58 -18.38
N THR A 51 -19.00 6.42 -18.49
CA THR A 51 -20.46 6.37 -18.67
C THR A 51 -21.22 6.87 -17.44
N PHE A 52 -20.76 6.56 -16.23
CA PHE A 52 -21.41 7.03 -15.00
C PHE A 52 -21.12 8.50 -14.68
N SER A 53 -19.97 9.04 -15.09
CA SER A 53 -19.60 10.42 -14.80
C SER A 53 -19.97 11.43 -15.88
N LEU A 54 -20.10 11.00 -17.14
CA LEU A 54 -20.36 11.83 -18.31
C LEU A 54 -19.45 13.08 -18.38
N SER A 55 -18.15 12.91 -18.09
CA SER A 55 -17.20 14.02 -17.93
C SER A 55 -15.92 13.84 -18.72
N LEU A 56 -15.38 14.92 -19.28
CA LEU A 56 -14.07 14.92 -19.93
C LEU A 56 -12.92 14.67 -18.94
N VAL A 57 -13.12 14.98 -17.65
CA VAL A 57 -12.12 14.75 -16.60
C VAL A 57 -11.93 13.25 -16.38
N SER A 58 -13.00 12.47 -16.33
CA SER A 58 -12.88 11.01 -16.17
C SER A 58 -12.23 10.37 -17.40
N VAL A 59 -12.54 10.85 -18.60
CA VAL A 59 -11.84 10.44 -19.83
C VAL A 59 -10.33 10.68 -19.71
N ALA A 60 -9.92 11.87 -19.28
CA ALA A 60 -8.50 12.20 -19.11
C ALA A 60 -7.81 11.31 -18.07
N ILE A 61 -8.42 11.13 -16.89
CA ILE A 61 -7.89 10.24 -15.83
C ILE A 61 -7.74 8.81 -16.36
N SER A 62 -8.78 8.29 -17.02
CA SER A 62 -8.78 6.94 -17.58
C SER A 62 -7.69 6.74 -18.62
N ILE A 63 -7.53 7.69 -19.56
CA ILE A 63 -6.48 7.61 -20.58
C ILE A 63 -5.10 7.61 -19.90
N ILE A 64 -4.85 8.52 -18.96
CA ILE A 64 -3.55 8.61 -18.29
C ILE A 64 -3.22 7.31 -17.56
N LEU A 65 -4.14 6.80 -16.74
CA LEU A 65 -3.91 5.58 -15.95
C LEU A 65 -3.73 4.33 -16.82
N VAL A 66 -4.44 4.21 -17.95
CA VAL A 66 -4.30 3.07 -18.87
C VAL A 66 -3.03 3.18 -19.73
N VAL A 67 -2.66 4.38 -20.16
CA VAL A 67 -1.50 4.59 -21.05
C VAL A 67 -0.18 4.29 -20.36
N ILE A 68 -0.06 4.55 -19.05
CA ILE A 68 1.18 4.28 -18.28
C ILE A 68 1.65 2.83 -18.45
N PRO A 69 0.89 1.79 -18.02
CA PRO A 69 1.34 0.41 -18.14
C PRO A 69 1.56 -0.03 -19.59
N VAL A 70 0.73 0.43 -20.54
CA VAL A 70 0.88 0.13 -21.96
C VAL A 70 2.18 0.70 -22.52
N SER A 71 2.54 1.92 -22.13
CA SER A 71 3.78 2.56 -22.55
C SER A 71 5.00 1.80 -22.00
N LEU A 72 4.98 1.42 -20.72
CA LEU A 72 6.07 0.63 -20.12
C LEU A 72 6.23 -0.73 -20.83
N TYR A 73 5.12 -1.39 -21.18
CA TYR A 73 5.13 -2.63 -21.93
C TYR A 73 5.72 -2.46 -23.34
N ASN A 74 5.32 -1.41 -24.06
CA ASN A 74 5.81 -1.13 -25.41
C ASN A 74 7.28 -0.73 -25.47
N VAL A 75 7.81 -0.11 -24.41
CA VAL A 75 9.25 0.20 -24.28
C VAL A 75 10.07 -1.06 -23.92
N GLY A 76 9.41 -2.22 -23.73
CA GLY A 76 10.08 -3.49 -23.47
C GLY A 76 10.52 -3.65 -22.01
N MET A 77 9.86 -2.96 -21.07
CA MET A 77 10.09 -3.23 -19.65
C MET A 77 9.66 -4.67 -19.29
N ARG A 78 10.26 -5.21 -18.23
CA ARG A 78 9.98 -6.58 -17.77
C ARG A 78 8.49 -6.76 -17.47
N SER A 79 7.94 -7.92 -17.83
CA SER A 79 6.53 -8.28 -17.58
C SER A 79 6.10 -8.06 -16.13
N GLN A 80 6.99 -8.34 -15.18
CA GLN A 80 6.77 -8.15 -13.75
C GLN A 80 6.47 -6.68 -13.42
N VAL A 81 7.27 -5.75 -13.95
CA VAL A 81 7.10 -4.32 -13.71
C VAL A 81 5.80 -3.83 -14.34
N THR A 82 5.57 -4.18 -15.61
CA THR A 82 4.40 -3.70 -16.36
C THR A 82 3.11 -4.27 -15.78
N SER A 83 3.09 -5.53 -15.35
CA SER A 83 1.91 -6.17 -14.77
C SER A 83 1.56 -5.61 -13.39
N VAL A 84 2.57 -5.32 -12.56
CA VAL A 84 2.33 -4.70 -11.24
C VAL A 84 1.81 -3.27 -11.41
N VAL A 85 2.39 -2.48 -12.31
CA VAL A 85 1.89 -1.13 -12.60
C VAL A 85 0.46 -1.20 -13.14
N ALA A 86 0.18 -2.13 -14.05
CA ALA A 86 -1.15 -2.29 -14.62
C ALA A 86 -2.20 -2.72 -13.58
N LEU A 87 -1.82 -3.59 -12.63
CA LEU A 87 -2.67 -3.94 -11.49
C LEU A 87 -2.98 -2.69 -10.65
N LEU A 88 -1.96 -1.96 -10.20
CA LEU A 88 -2.14 -0.76 -9.39
C LEU A 88 -3.03 0.28 -10.08
N THR A 89 -2.84 0.51 -11.38
CA THR A 89 -3.70 1.45 -12.13
C THR A 89 -5.13 0.96 -12.28
N SER A 90 -5.34 -0.36 -12.36
CA SER A 90 -6.69 -0.95 -12.42
C SER A 90 -7.43 -0.75 -11.10
N GLU A 91 -6.74 -0.97 -9.98
CA GLU A 91 -7.35 -0.79 -8.66
C GLU A 91 -7.62 0.68 -8.33
N LEU A 92 -6.76 1.61 -8.77
CA LEU A 92 -7.05 3.04 -8.68
C LEU A 92 -8.32 3.40 -9.49
N LEU A 93 -8.48 2.87 -10.70
CA LEU A 93 -9.69 3.11 -11.50
C LEU A 93 -10.94 2.52 -10.85
N MET A 94 -10.86 1.30 -10.32
CA MET A 94 -11.99 0.65 -9.65
C MET A 94 -12.37 1.40 -8.36
N SER A 95 -11.37 1.85 -7.60
CA SER A 95 -11.58 2.66 -6.40
C SER A 95 -12.22 4.01 -6.75
N LEU A 96 -11.78 4.67 -7.83
CA LEU A 96 -12.41 5.92 -8.27
C LEU A 96 -13.86 5.70 -8.72
N LEU A 97 -14.14 4.62 -9.45
CA LEU A 97 -15.50 4.27 -9.88
C LEU A 97 -16.46 4.15 -8.69
N TYR A 98 -16.01 3.55 -7.58
CA TYR A 98 -16.79 3.51 -6.35
C TYR A 98 -17.22 4.90 -5.86
N TYR A 99 -16.26 5.83 -5.73
CA TYR A 99 -16.57 7.18 -5.27
C TYR A 99 -17.46 7.95 -6.24
N VAL A 100 -17.25 7.77 -7.55
CA VAL A 100 -18.11 8.37 -8.57
C VAL A 100 -19.54 7.86 -8.46
N LEU A 101 -19.75 6.57 -8.24
CA LEU A 101 -21.08 5.98 -8.07
C LEU A 101 -21.80 6.52 -6.83
N LEU A 102 -21.07 6.76 -5.73
CA LEU A 102 -21.66 7.25 -4.49
C LEU A 102 -21.93 8.76 -4.49
N ARG A 103 -21.07 9.56 -5.11
CA ARG A 103 -21.05 11.02 -4.89
C ARG A 103 -21.11 11.85 -6.18
N GLY A 104 -20.90 11.23 -7.34
CA GLY A 104 -20.61 11.91 -8.60
C GLY A 104 -19.16 12.39 -8.67
N LEU A 105 -18.62 12.57 -9.88
CA LEU A 105 -17.18 12.82 -10.10
C LEU A 105 -16.65 14.08 -9.42
N GLY A 106 -17.36 15.22 -9.53
CA GLY A 106 -16.91 16.48 -8.94
C GLY A 106 -16.77 16.39 -7.42
N ASN A 107 -17.80 15.87 -6.76
CA ASN A 107 -17.79 15.68 -5.31
C ASN A 107 -16.81 14.60 -4.88
N ALA A 108 -16.64 13.53 -5.66
CA ALA A 108 -15.64 12.50 -5.39
C ALA A 108 -14.23 13.08 -5.35
N ILE A 109 -13.84 13.87 -6.38
CA ILE A 109 -12.51 14.48 -6.45
C ILE A 109 -12.30 15.49 -5.32
N VAL A 110 -13.29 16.37 -5.06
CA VAL A 110 -13.21 17.33 -3.95
C VAL A 110 -13.10 16.61 -2.60
N THR A 111 -13.91 15.57 -2.38
CA THR A 111 -13.92 14.78 -1.14
C THR A 111 -12.55 14.11 -0.93
N LEU A 112 -12.04 13.40 -1.94
CA LEU A 112 -10.75 12.72 -1.86
C LEU A 112 -9.61 13.72 -1.65
N LYS A 113 -9.64 14.88 -2.32
CA LYS A 113 -8.64 15.93 -2.06
C LYS A 113 -8.71 16.45 -0.63
N VAL A 114 -9.91 16.64 -0.09
CA VAL A 114 -10.08 17.10 1.30
C VAL A 114 -9.58 16.03 2.27
N TYR A 115 -9.91 14.75 2.07
CA TYR A 115 -9.37 13.66 2.90
C TYR A 115 -7.85 13.61 2.84
N GLY A 116 -7.28 13.65 1.63
CA GLY A 116 -5.84 13.50 1.46
C GLY A 116 -5.01 14.68 1.95
N THR A 117 -5.57 15.90 2.00
CA THR A 117 -4.79 17.12 2.30
C THR A 117 -5.22 17.85 3.58
N ASP A 118 -6.39 17.52 4.12
CA ASP A 118 -7.08 18.29 5.17
C ASP A 118 -7.30 19.78 4.82
N ILE A 119 -7.23 20.13 3.53
CA ILE A 119 -7.44 21.50 3.03
C ILE A 119 -8.86 21.62 2.47
N PRO A 120 -9.75 22.39 3.11
CA PRO A 120 -11.10 22.64 2.59
C PRO A 120 -11.04 23.15 1.15
N SER A 121 -11.84 22.56 0.27
CA SER A 121 -11.95 22.98 -1.13
C SER A 121 -13.41 23.11 -1.51
N ILE A 122 -13.75 24.22 -2.15
CA ILE A 122 -15.02 24.42 -2.84
C ILE A 122 -14.85 24.52 -4.36
N SER A 123 -13.60 24.50 -4.84
CA SER A 123 -13.25 24.61 -6.25
C SER A 123 -12.55 23.36 -6.76
N PHE A 124 -12.66 23.15 -8.07
CA PHE A 124 -12.02 22.08 -8.83
C PHE A 124 -10.82 22.64 -9.60
N ALA A 125 -9.60 22.23 -9.24
CA ALA A 125 -8.37 22.51 -9.97
C ALA A 125 -7.74 21.22 -10.53
N PRO A 126 -6.95 21.27 -11.63
CA PRO A 126 -6.27 20.09 -12.16
C PRO A 126 -5.36 19.38 -11.14
N LEU A 127 -4.74 20.13 -10.23
CA LEU A 127 -3.93 19.57 -9.13
C LEU A 127 -4.78 18.75 -8.15
N ASP A 128 -6.04 19.11 -7.94
CA ASP A 128 -6.95 18.37 -7.05
C ASP A 128 -7.22 16.96 -7.60
N VAL A 129 -7.19 16.78 -8.92
CA VAL A 129 -7.31 15.46 -9.55
C VAL A 129 -6.11 14.58 -9.20
N ILE A 130 -4.90 15.13 -9.20
CA ILE A 130 -3.69 14.38 -8.87
C ILE A 130 -3.72 13.95 -7.41
N TYR A 131 -4.05 14.87 -6.50
CA TYR A 131 -4.19 14.55 -5.08
C TYR A 131 -5.29 13.51 -4.84
N ALA A 132 -6.44 13.67 -5.48
CA ALA A 132 -7.53 12.70 -5.37
C ALA A 132 -7.11 11.30 -5.85
N VAL A 133 -6.38 11.19 -6.97
CA VAL A 133 -5.92 9.90 -7.49
C VAL A 133 -4.88 9.25 -6.56
N ILE A 134 -3.97 10.02 -5.98
CA ILE A 134 -3.01 9.50 -4.99
C ILE A 134 -3.76 9.03 -3.73
N GLU A 135 -4.73 9.81 -3.28
CA GLU A 135 -5.52 9.51 -2.09
C GLU A 135 -6.32 8.22 -2.21
N LEU A 136 -6.71 7.81 -3.42
CA LEU A 136 -7.35 6.51 -3.63
C LEU A 136 -6.50 5.36 -3.08
N ALA A 137 -5.17 5.44 -3.10
CA ALA A 137 -4.30 4.41 -2.53
C ALA A 137 -4.40 4.28 -1.01
N ASN A 138 -4.89 5.32 -0.33
CA ASN A 138 -5.18 5.34 1.10
C ASN A 138 -6.60 4.85 1.43
N SER A 139 -7.49 4.79 0.43
CA SER A 139 -8.87 4.38 0.64
C SER A 139 -8.99 2.91 1.07
N PHE A 140 -9.95 2.66 1.96
CA PHE A 140 -10.45 1.35 2.32
C PHE A 140 -10.95 0.58 1.10
N MET A 141 -11.53 1.26 0.11
CA MET A 141 -11.95 0.61 -1.13
C MET A 141 -10.76 0.05 -1.91
N PHE A 142 -9.68 0.82 -2.06
CA PHE A 142 -8.46 0.32 -2.70
C PHE A 142 -7.88 -0.88 -1.97
N PHE A 143 -7.85 -0.84 -0.63
CA PHE A 143 -7.48 -1.99 0.18
C PHE A 143 -8.32 -3.24 -0.12
N LEU A 144 -9.65 -3.11 -0.09
CA LEU A 144 -10.56 -4.23 -0.37
C LEU A 144 -10.39 -4.80 -1.78
N MET A 145 -10.01 -3.94 -2.72
CA MET A 145 -9.85 -4.31 -4.12
C MET A 145 -8.49 -4.87 -4.48
N ILE A 146 -7.40 -4.54 -3.77
CA ILE A 146 -6.06 -5.04 -4.10
C ILE A 146 -5.60 -6.20 -3.21
N PHE A 147 -6.11 -6.27 -1.99
CA PHE A 147 -5.66 -7.27 -1.01
C PHE A 147 -5.99 -8.71 -1.43
N PRO A 148 -7.18 -9.02 -2.00
CA PRO A 148 -7.48 -10.36 -2.53
C PRO A 148 -6.49 -10.85 -3.60
N GLU A 149 -6.03 -9.96 -4.47
CA GLU A 149 -5.11 -10.20 -5.60
C GLU A 149 -3.73 -10.54 -5.06
N ILE A 150 -3.27 -9.78 -4.05
CA ILE A 150 -2.02 -10.04 -3.34
C ILE A 150 -2.08 -11.40 -2.63
N ILE A 151 -3.19 -11.71 -1.95
CA ILE A 151 -3.40 -13.00 -1.28
C ILE A 151 -3.37 -14.13 -2.31
N TYR A 152 -4.15 -14.01 -3.38
CA TYR A 152 -4.24 -15.00 -4.45
C TYR A 152 -2.86 -15.26 -5.05
N PHE A 153 -2.15 -14.20 -5.44
CA PHE A 153 -0.79 -14.29 -5.98
C PHE A 153 0.15 -15.02 -5.01
N SER A 154 0.13 -14.64 -3.73
CA SER A 154 1.04 -15.18 -2.72
C SER A 154 0.79 -16.66 -2.44
N ILE A 155 -0.49 -17.05 -2.31
CA ILE A 155 -0.88 -18.46 -2.10
C ILE A 155 -0.56 -19.29 -3.35
N LYS A 156 -0.94 -18.80 -4.54
CA LYS A 156 -0.76 -19.52 -5.80
C LYS A 156 0.71 -19.80 -6.10
N ASN A 157 1.57 -18.82 -5.85
CA ASN A 157 3.02 -18.90 -6.11
C ASN A 157 3.83 -19.45 -4.94
N LYS A 158 3.21 -19.70 -3.78
CA LYS A 158 3.90 -20.06 -2.52
C LYS A 158 4.98 -19.04 -2.14
N ASP A 159 4.78 -17.78 -2.50
CA ASP A 159 5.67 -16.67 -2.17
C ASP A 159 4.92 -15.66 -1.32
N TYR A 160 5.16 -15.70 -0.01
CA TYR A 160 4.47 -14.85 0.96
C TYR A 160 5.14 -13.48 1.15
N PHE A 161 6.25 -13.20 0.47
CA PHE A 161 6.95 -11.92 0.61
C PHE A 161 6.10 -10.72 0.16
N PRO A 162 5.41 -10.76 -1.00
CA PRO A 162 4.51 -9.67 -1.39
C PRO A 162 3.41 -9.42 -0.37
N LEU A 163 2.81 -10.48 0.19
CA LEU A 163 1.81 -10.36 1.26
C LEU A 163 2.38 -9.66 2.50
N ILE A 164 3.55 -10.07 2.98
CA ILE A 164 4.20 -9.47 4.16
C ILE A 164 4.41 -7.97 3.98
N VAL A 165 5.00 -7.56 2.86
CA VAL A 165 5.32 -6.15 2.60
C VAL A 165 4.05 -5.34 2.34
N SER A 166 3.08 -5.92 1.64
CA SER A 166 1.82 -5.22 1.34
C SER A 166 0.94 -5.05 2.57
N SER A 167 0.94 -6.00 3.51
CA SER A 167 0.25 -5.84 4.79
C SER A 167 0.80 -4.68 5.62
N LEU A 168 2.08 -4.32 5.45
CA LEU A 168 2.66 -3.13 6.06
C LEU A 168 2.11 -1.85 5.41
N ALA A 169 2.08 -1.78 4.08
CA ALA A 169 1.55 -0.61 3.35
C ALA A 169 0.05 -0.38 3.59
N LEU A 170 -0.70 -1.49 3.70
CA LEU A 170 -2.15 -1.51 3.86
C LEU A 170 -2.57 -1.71 5.32
N GLY A 171 -1.68 -1.58 6.29
CA GLY A 171 -2.01 -1.71 7.72
C GLY A 171 -2.04 -0.36 8.45
N GLY A 172 -1.81 0.73 7.72
CA GLY A 172 -1.49 2.04 8.26
C GLY A 172 -2.69 2.88 8.72
N PRO A 173 -2.39 4.07 9.28
CA PRO A 173 -3.40 5.07 9.66
C PRO A 173 -4.24 5.58 8.47
N ASN A 174 -3.73 5.45 7.25
CA ASN A 174 -4.41 5.85 6.01
C ASN A 174 -5.77 5.15 5.80
N ILE A 175 -5.86 3.85 6.09
CA ILE A 175 -7.13 3.12 5.92
C ILE A 175 -8.15 3.50 7.01
N ALA A 176 -7.66 3.85 8.20
CA ALA A 176 -8.51 4.27 9.31
C ALA A 176 -9.07 5.69 9.12
N SER A 177 -8.36 6.55 8.37
CA SER A 177 -8.82 7.91 8.03
C SER A 177 -10.15 7.88 7.28
N GLU A 178 -10.31 7.00 6.30
CA GLU A 178 -11.59 6.88 5.60
C GLU A 178 -12.69 6.43 6.57
N MET A 179 -12.42 5.48 7.47
CA MET A 179 -13.39 5.02 8.47
C MET A 179 -13.82 6.14 9.43
N THR A 180 -12.92 7.06 9.77
CA THR A 180 -13.25 8.27 10.56
C THR A 180 -14.08 9.28 9.79
N HIS A 181 -13.84 9.42 8.49
CA HIS A 181 -14.57 10.36 7.65
C HIS A 181 -15.91 9.82 7.14
N SER A 182 -16.14 8.49 7.23
CA SER A 182 -17.23 7.87 6.49
C SER A 182 -18.47 7.48 7.30
N ILE A 183 -18.42 6.84 8.49
CA ILE A 183 -19.63 6.06 8.89
C ILE A 183 -20.10 6.10 10.36
N LEU A 184 -19.30 6.33 11.40
CA LEU A 184 -19.81 6.27 12.80
C LEU A 184 -19.11 7.25 13.74
N PRO A 185 -19.83 7.96 14.64
CA PRO A 185 -19.20 8.62 15.77
C PRO A 185 -18.64 7.54 16.70
N LEU A 186 -17.36 7.22 16.52
CA LEU A 186 -16.66 6.28 17.39
C LEU A 186 -16.22 7.02 18.66
N PRO A 187 -16.24 6.35 19.84
CA PRO A 187 -15.79 6.95 21.09
C PRO A 187 -14.26 7.09 21.17
N TYR A 188 -13.54 6.59 20.17
CA TYR A 188 -12.09 6.63 20.03
C TYR A 188 -11.73 7.13 18.63
N ASP A 189 -10.44 7.41 18.42
CA ASP A 189 -9.87 7.87 17.16
C ASP A 189 -9.21 6.67 16.44
N PRO A 190 -9.87 6.05 15.43
CA PRO A 190 -9.35 4.93 14.65
C PRO A 190 -7.95 5.15 14.10
N ILE A 191 -7.57 6.40 13.79
CA ILE A 191 -6.26 6.71 13.22
C ILE A 191 -5.17 6.44 14.26
N ARG A 192 -5.43 6.80 15.52
CA ARG A 192 -4.52 6.50 16.65
C ARG A 192 -4.36 5.00 16.85
N GLU A 193 -5.44 4.24 16.81
CA GLU A 193 -5.41 2.79 16.99
C GLU A 193 -4.67 2.10 15.84
N ALA A 194 -4.95 2.50 14.60
CA ALA A 194 -4.24 2.01 13.42
C ALA A 194 -2.75 2.37 13.46
N SER A 195 -2.36 3.54 13.99
CA SER A 195 -0.96 3.91 14.19
C SER A 195 -0.22 2.98 15.16
N VAL A 196 -0.90 2.50 16.21
CA VAL A 196 -0.34 1.52 17.15
C VAL A 196 -0.26 0.15 16.48
N PHE A 197 -1.31 -0.26 15.77
CA PHE A 197 -1.34 -1.52 15.05
C PHE A 197 -0.20 -1.63 14.03
N ILE A 198 0.00 -0.60 13.19
CA ILE A 198 1.05 -0.64 12.17
C ILE A 198 2.45 -0.69 12.78
N ALA A 199 2.68 0.00 13.90
CA ALA A 199 3.96 -0.06 14.61
C ALA A 199 4.24 -1.46 15.17
N LEU A 200 3.22 -2.12 15.76
CA LEU A 200 3.34 -3.50 16.24
C LEU A 200 3.55 -4.48 15.09
N LEU A 201 2.85 -4.29 13.98
CA LEU A 201 3.01 -5.09 12.77
C LEU A 201 4.42 -4.92 12.19
N SER A 202 4.89 -3.67 12.04
CA SER A 202 6.24 -3.32 11.61
C SER A 202 7.30 -3.97 12.49
N LEU A 203 7.18 -3.86 13.80
CA LEU A 203 8.13 -4.46 14.76
C LEU A 203 8.18 -5.98 14.63
N SER A 204 7.00 -6.62 14.57
CA SER A 204 6.88 -8.08 14.47
C SER A 204 7.45 -8.60 13.16
N LEU A 205 7.12 -7.95 12.04
CA LEU A 205 7.64 -8.29 10.72
C LEU A 205 9.14 -7.99 10.60
N SER A 206 9.62 -6.91 11.19
CA SER A 206 11.04 -6.58 11.27
C SER A 206 11.82 -7.68 11.97
N ILE A 207 11.33 -8.18 13.11
CA ILE A 207 11.96 -9.31 13.81
C ILE A 207 11.93 -10.58 12.94
N TYR A 208 10.79 -10.88 12.31
CA TYR A 208 10.62 -12.06 11.46
C TYR A 208 11.58 -12.05 10.24
N ILE A 209 11.59 -10.96 9.48
CA ILE A 209 12.43 -10.77 8.29
C ILE A 209 13.91 -10.77 8.67
N SER A 210 14.28 -10.13 9.78
CA SER A 210 15.65 -10.11 10.29
C SER A 210 16.16 -11.50 10.65
N ARG A 211 15.35 -12.30 11.37
CA ARG A 211 15.69 -13.69 11.69
C ARG A 211 15.81 -14.54 10.43
N GLY A 212 14.89 -14.35 9.48
CA GLY A 212 14.93 -14.98 8.17
C GLY A 212 16.22 -14.65 7.42
N PHE A 213 16.65 -13.39 7.46
CA PHE A 213 17.88 -12.93 6.81
C PHE A 213 19.14 -13.52 7.47
N ILE A 214 19.24 -13.49 8.80
CA ILE A 214 20.37 -14.08 9.54
C ILE A 214 20.49 -15.59 9.27
N THR A 215 19.35 -16.29 9.15
CA THR A 215 19.29 -17.73 8.88
C THR A 215 19.42 -18.09 7.39
N GLY A 216 19.50 -17.11 6.49
CA GLY A 216 19.60 -17.32 5.04
C GLY A 216 18.29 -17.74 4.37
N LYS A 217 17.15 -17.69 5.08
CA LYS A 217 15.82 -17.98 4.53
C LYS A 217 15.23 -16.81 3.74
N VAL A 218 15.68 -15.59 4.02
CA VAL A 218 15.31 -14.36 3.29
C VAL A 218 16.53 -13.88 2.52
N THR A 219 16.34 -13.58 1.23
CA THR A 219 17.41 -13.05 0.37
C THR A 219 17.75 -11.60 0.73
N GLU A 220 18.97 -11.17 0.41
CA GLU A 220 19.43 -9.79 0.62
C GLU A 220 18.50 -8.78 -0.05
N SER A 221 18.08 -9.05 -1.29
CA SER A 221 17.14 -8.21 -2.02
C SER A 221 15.80 -8.02 -1.32
N ARG A 222 15.22 -9.10 -0.79
CA ARG A 222 13.95 -9.05 -0.05
C ARG A 222 14.11 -8.32 1.28
N TYR A 223 15.23 -8.54 1.96
CA TYR A 223 15.55 -7.79 3.17
C TYR A 223 15.66 -6.27 2.89
N MET A 224 16.36 -5.88 1.83
CA MET A 224 16.51 -4.47 1.46
C MET A 224 15.19 -3.83 0.99
N ILE A 225 14.35 -4.55 0.25
CA ILE A 225 13.00 -4.08 -0.08
C ILE A 225 12.20 -3.83 1.20
N PHE A 226 12.17 -4.81 2.12
CA PHE A 226 11.43 -4.66 3.37
C PHE A 226 11.93 -3.46 4.19
N LEU A 227 13.25 -3.30 4.33
CA LEU A 227 13.86 -2.15 5.01
C LEU A 227 13.47 -0.82 4.36
N ALA A 228 13.56 -0.72 3.02
CA ALA A 228 13.22 0.50 2.30
C ALA A 228 11.73 0.84 2.42
N SER A 229 10.86 -0.17 2.30
CA SER A 229 9.41 -0.02 2.46
C SER A 229 9.03 0.45 3.86
N ASP A 230 9.55 -0.19 4.90
CA ASP A 230 9.27 0.18 6.30
C ASP A 230 9.82 1.58 6.63
N PHE A 231 10.97 1.93 6.09
CA PHE A 231 11.54 3.27 6.23
C PHE A 231 10.68 4.36 5.56
N ILE A 232 10.28 4.16 4.31
CA ILE A 232 9.47 5.16 3.58
C ILE A 232 8.09 5.30 4.22
N LEU A 233 7.45 4.19 4.61
CA LEU A 233 6.14 4.21 5.28
C LEU A 233 6.21 4.87 6.67
N SER A 234 7.25 4.61 7.46
CA SER A 234 7.42 5.25 8.77
C SER A 234 7.70 6.74 8.69
N LEU A 235 8.50 7.18 7.71
CA LEU A 235 8.68 8.61 7.42
C LEU A 235 7.38 9.29 6.99
N ALA A 236 6.63 8.66 6.08
CA ALA A 236 5.34 9.17 5.67
C ALA A 236 4.33 9.18 6.84
N GLY A 237 4.41 8.21 7.75
CA GLY A 237 3.60 8.14 8.96
C GLY A 237 3.87 9.30 9.93
N ILE A 238 5.13 9.68 10.13
CA ILE A 238 5.49 10.88 10.91
C ILE A 238 5.00 12.15 10.22
N PHE A 239 5.19 12.25 8.90
CA PHE A 239 4.73 13.40 8.15
C PHE A 239 3.21 13.57 8.30
N TYR A 240 2.46 12.48 8.14
CA TYR A 240 1.02 12.50 8.28
C TYR A 240 0.61 12.87 9.71
N SER A 241 1.21 12.29 10.75
CA SER A 241 0.86 12.59 12.14
C SER A 241 1.16 14.02 12.58
N THR A 242 2.02 14.73 11.87
CA THR A 242 2.40 16.13 12.17
C THR A 242 1.69 17.15 11.30
N THR A 243 1.24 16.78 10.10
CA THR A 243 0.68 17.71 9.11
C THR A 243 -0.76 17.41 8.72
N LEU A 244 -1.30 16.24 9.09
CA LEU A 244 -2.59 15.69 8.66
C LEU A 244 -2.71 15.51 7.13
N ASN A 245 -1.61 15.61 6.39
CA ASN A 245 -1.58 15.41 4.95
C ASN A 245 -1.15 13.97 4.61
N GLU A 246 -2.06 13.22 3.98
CA GLU A 246 -1.95 11.80 3.66
C GLU A 246 -1.30 11.53 2.30
N ILE A 247 -1.13 12.55 1.45
CA ILE A 247 -0.61 12.38 0.09
C ILE A 247 0.77 11.69 0.09
N PRO A 248 1.75 12.04 0.95
CA PRO A 248 3.01 11.30 1.03
C PRO A 248 2.85 9.85 1.46
N TYR A 249 1.87 9.56 2.32
CA TYR A 249 1.56 8.20 2.74
C TYR A 249 0.95 7.38 1.59
N GLY A 250 0.04 7.97 0.81
CA GLY A 250 -0.54 7.31 -0.37
C GLY A 250 0.52 6.98 -1.43
N MET A 251 1.46 7.89 -1.66
CA MET A 251 2.62 7.61 -2.52
C MET A 251 3.50 6.49 -1.95
N ALA A 252 3.81 6.51 -0.65
CA ALA A 252 4.58 5.47 0.02
C ALA A 252 3.91 4.09 -0.08
N THR A 253 2.58 4.04 0.03
CA THR A 253 1.76 2.84 -0.14
C THR A 253 1.92 2.28 -1.56
N LEU A 254 1.70 3.09 -2.61
CA LEU A 254 1.85 2.65 -4.00
C LEU A 254 3.27 2.16 -4.31
N VAL A 255 4.29 2.88 -3.84
CA VAL A 255 5.69 2.48 -4.03
C VAL A 255 5.99 1.16 -3.31
N THR A 256 5.50 1.00 -2.08
CA THR A 256 5.71 -0.23 -1.30
C THR A 256 5.02 -1.43 -1.93
N LEU A 257 3.78 -1.26 -2.39
CA LEU A 257 3.07 -2.30 -3.13
C LEU A 257 3.78 -2.64 -4.43
N PHE A 258 4.29 -1.64 -5.16
CA PHE A 258 5.09 -1.90 -6.35
C PHE A 258 6.35 -2.73 -6.03
N MET A 259 7.09 -2.34 -4.99
CA MET A 259 8.33 -2.99 -4.55
C MET A 259 8.10 -4.40 -4.00
N SER A 260 6.96 -4.69 -3.38
CA SER A 260 6.65 -5.99 -2.77
C SER A 260 6.72 -7.15 -3.76
N PHE A 261 6.43 -6.87 -5.04
CA PHE A 261 6.49 -7.82 -6.15
C PHE A 261 7.83 -7.79 -6.91
N GLN A 262 8.79 -6.96 -6.52
CA GLN A 262 10.09 -6.90 -7.18
C GLN A 262 11.09 -7.85 -6.53
N ASN A 263 12.03 -8.35 -7.32
CA ASN A 263 13.18 -9.11 -6.83
C ASN A 263 14.45 -8.61 -7.52
N PRO A 264 14.93 -7.39 -7.19
CA PRO A 264 16.17 -6.88 -7.73
C PRO A 264 17.32 -7.80 -7.34
N ARG A 265 18.40 -7.85 -8.12
CA ARG A 265 19.60 -8.60 -7.73
C ARG A 265 20.52 -7.67 -6.94
N ILE A 266 20.33 -7.62 -5.62
CA ILE A 266 21.20 -6.87 -4.71
C ILE A 266 22.14 -7.89 -4.05
N ASN A 267 23.44 -7.61 -4.08
CA ASN A 267 24.46 -8.43 -3.43
C ASN A 267 25.14 -7.60 -2.34
N ILE A 268 24.67 -7.73 -1.10
CA ILE A 268 25.27 -7.13 0.09
C ILE A 268 25.43 -8.20 1.16
N SER A 269 26.65 -8.74 1.27
CA SER A 269 26.98 -9.86 2.16
C SER A 269 27.01 -9.52 3.67
N ASN A 270 26.54 -8.34 4.09
CA ASN A 270 26.71 -7.87 5.47
C ASN A 270 25.48 -8.16 6.35
N ARG A 271 25.54 -9.24 7.14
CA ARG A 271 24.48 -9.59 8.11
C ARG A 271 24.25 -8.56 9.21
N LYS A 272 25.18 -7.62 9.44
CA LYS A 272 24.98 -6.53 10.42
C LYS A 272 23.96 -5.49 9.96
N LEU A 273 23.58 -5.51 8.67
CA LEU A 273 22.52 -4.65 8.14
C LEU A 273 21.18 -4.83 8.84
N VAL A 274 20.97 -5.98 9.50
CA VAL A 274 19.81 -6.22 10.38
C VAL A 274 19.53 -5.03 11.28
N ILE A 275 20.57 -4.44 11.86
CA ILE A 275 20.43 -3.32 12.81
C ILE A 275 19.73 -2.13 12.16
N LEU A 276 19.83 -1.91 10.84
CA LEU A 276 19.22 -0.75 10.17
C LEU A 276 17.70 -0.66 10.33
N LEU A 277 17.01 -1.78 10.56
CA LEU A 277 15.57 -1.76 10.86
C LEU A 277 15.24 -1.06 12.19
N CYS A 278 16.22 -0.78 13.06
CA CYS A 278 16.00 0.02 14.25
C CYS A 278 15.54 1.46 13.92
N VAL A 279 15.91 1.98 12.74
CA VAL A 279 15.54 3.33 12.31
C VAL A 279 14.04 3.42 12.00
N PRO A 280 13.44 2.58 11.11
CA PRO A 280 11.99 2.52 10.97
C PRO A 280 11.24 2.32 12.29
N GLN A 281 11.73 1.47 13.19
CA GLN A 281 11.07 1.24 14.48
C GLN A 281 11.04 2.51 15.34
N TYR A 282 12.17 3.23 15.40
CA TYR A 282 12.24 4.53 16.06
C TYR A 282 11.21 5.52 15.48
N LEU A 283 11.12 5.57 14.15
CA LEU A 283 10.21 6.48 13.45
C LEU A 283 8.74 6.14 13.72
N TRP A 284 8.37 4.86 13.72
CA TRP A 284 7.03 4.42 14.11
C TRP A 284 6.68 4.78 15.56
N GLY A 285 7.63 4.62 16.49
CA GLY A 285 7.44 5.05 17.88
C GLY A 285 7.20 6.55 18.02
N MET A 286 7.90 7.38 17.24
CA MET A 286 7.63 8.82 17.18
C MET A 286 6.25 9.12 16.59
N ALA A 287 5.88 8.44 15.49
CA ALA A 287 4.60 8.64 14.82
C ALA A 287 3.41 8.40 15.76
N ILE A 288 3.45 7.34 16.58
CA ILE A 288 2.44 7.08 17.61
C ILE A 288 2.35 8.26 18.59
N ALA A 289 3.48 8.72 19.13
CA ALA A 289 3.46 9.80 20.11
C ALA A 289 2.81 11.08 19.54
N TYR A 290 3.08 11.41 18.27
CA TYR A 290 2.45 12.54 17.60
C TYR A 290 0.93 12.36 17.44
N TRP A 291 0.47 11.17 17.03
CA TRP A 291 -0.97 10.88 16.94
C TRP A 291 -1.71 11.01 18.27
N PHE A 292 -1.04 10.71 19.39
CA PHE A 292 -1.59 10.88 20.74
C PHE A 292 -1.37 12.30 21.33
N ASN A 293 -0.85 13.26 20.55
CA ASN A 293 -0.47 14.59 21.01
C ASN A 293 0.54 14.60 22.17
N LEU A 294 1.36 13.55 22.28
CA LEU A 294 2.41 13.37 23.28
C LEU A 294 3.77 13.79 22.72
N THR A 295 3.86 15.00 22.15
CA THR A 295 5.07 15.51 21.47
C THR A 295 6.33 15.42 22.32
N ASN A 296 6.22 15.75 23.61
CA ASN A 296 7.31 15.66 24.59
C ASN A 296 7.81 14.22 24.82
N LEU A 297 6.99 13.21 24.52
CA LEU A 297 7.32 11.80 24.65
C LEU A 297 7.71 11.14 23.32
N ALA A 298 7.72 11.87 22.19
CA ALA A 298 8.02 11.30 20.88
C ALA A 298 9.39 10.63 20.84
N TYR A 299 10.42 11.30 21.34
CA TYR A 299 11.76 10.74 21.48
C TYR A 299 11.80 9.53 22.40
N LEU A 300 11.01 9.53 23.48
CA LEU A 300 10.94 8.41 24.43
C LEU A 300 10.27 7.17 23.81
N MET A 301 9.15 7.36 23.09
CA MET A 301 8.47 6.26 22.40
C MET A 301 9.30 5.71 21.23
N GLY A 302 9.95 6.58 20.47
CA GLY A 302 10.89 6.18 19.42
C GLY A 302 12.09 5.40 19.99
N THR A 303 12.70 5.89 21.07
CA THR A 303 13.82 5.16 21.71
C THR A 303 13.38 3.83 22.31
N ALA A 304 12.20 3.74 22.92
CA ALA A 304 11.67 2.49 23.45
C ALA A 304 11.52 1.41 22.36
N THR A 305 10.87 1.76 21.24
CA THR A 305 10.67 0.84 20.09
C THR A 305 11.99 0.45 19.43
N PHE A 306 12.92 1.40 19.26
CA PHE A 306 14.29 1.15 18.83
C PHE A 306 15.00 0.11 19.72
N LEU A 307 14.92 0.29 21.05
CA LEU A 307 15.61 -0.55 22.01
C LEU A 307 14.99 -1.95 22.08
N ILE A 308 13.67 -2.06 21.96
CA ILE A 308 12.98 -3.36 21.89
C ILE A 308 13.51 -4.14 20.68
N TYR A 309 13.51 -3.55 19.49
CA TYR A 309 14.01 -4.22 18.29
C TYR A 309 15.48 -4.61 18.43
N THR A 310 16.33 -3.66 18.82
CA THR A 310 17.77 -3.88 18.92
C THR A 310 18.10 -4.93 19.98
N GLY A 311 17.43 -4.90 21.14
CA GLY A 311 17.57 -5.88 22.20
C GLY A 311 17.25 -7.30 21.74
N VAL A 312 16.13 -7.48 21.00
CA VAL A 312 15.77 -8.79 20.44
C VAL A 312 16.81 -9.28 19.43
N MET A 313 17.33 -8.40 18.56
CA MET A 313 18.35 -8.78 17.57
C MET A 313 19.70 -9.10 18.21
N LEU A 314 20.13 -8.34 19.22
CA LEU A 314 21.37 -8.62 19.96
C LEU A 314 21.29 -9.95 20.70
N ALA A 315 20.15 -10.26 21.34
CA ALA A 315 19.91 -11.53 22.00
C ALA A 315 19.96 -12.72 21.00
N ASP A 316 19.35 -12.57 19.82
CA ASP A 316 19.37 -13.62 18.80
C ASP A 316 20.79 -13.87 18.23
N MET A 317 21.57 -12.80 18.08
CA MET A 317 22.97 -12.89 17.64
C MET A 317 23.90 -13.46 18.71
N SER A 318 23.69 -13.13 19.99
CA SER A 318 24.49 -13.66 21.10
C SER A 318 24.19 -15.14 21.36
N TRP A 319 22.92 -15.56 21.32
CA TRP A 319 22.51 -16.96 21.43
C TRP A 319 23.18 -17.84 20.37
N LYS A 320 23.21 -17.37 19.11
CA LYS A 320 23.90 -18.10 18.02
C LYS A 320 25.41 -18.20 18.19
N LYS A 321 26.04 -17.24 18.88
CA LYS A 321 27.47 -17.33 19.25
C LYS A 321 27.72 -18.28 20.42
N MET A 322 26.73 -18.47 21.30
CA MET A 322 26.83 -19.33 22.49
C MET A 322 26.48 -20.80 22.21
N GLY A 323 25.84 -21.16 21.09
CA GLY A 323 25.50 -22.55 20.83
C GLY A 323 24.99 -22.86 19.42
N ARG A 324 25.87 -23.46 18.62
CA ARG A 324 25.54 -24.70 17.91
C ARG A 324 26.50 -25.79 18.41
N PRO A 325 26.11 -26.65 19.37
CA PRO A 325 26.62 -28.01 19.32
C PRO A 325 26.19 -28.59 17.96
N GLY A 326 27.12 -29.26 17.26
CA GLY A 326 26.90 -29.74 15.91
C GLY A 326 25.63 -30.55 15.74
N ASN A 327 24.98 -30.36 14.60
CA ASN A 327 24.22 -31.35 13.85
C ASN A 327 24.22 -30.90 12.38
#